data_AF-A0A917J9X7-F1
#
_entry.id   AF-A0A917J9X7-F1
#
_cell.length_a   1.000
_cell.length_b   1.000
_cell.length_c   1.000
_cell.angle_alpha   90.00
_cell.angle_beta   90.00
_cell.angle_gamma   90.00
#
_symmetry.space_group_name_H-M   'P 1'
#
loop_
_entity.id
_entity.type
_entity.pdbx_description
1 polymer ?
#
loop_
_entity_poly.entity_id
_entity_poly.type
_entity_poly.pdbx_seq_one_letter_code
_entity_poly.pdbx_strand_id
1 'polypeptide(L)'
;MFNIMKWWPGAKSYTFKCPDGTTRTIYKDINEAFPLAIRDAKSKIDSDIKAEKLAAAKISVDYQTKVSNILYRLSDENESLMLNFRTTYLAFISDPCGNGSFLKRQIETTIHKQNQLQELRMQINGLTTLAQLCGNDLTTVMPIYIKIIGKISGFDDATIAQIEIKNNTQNAHSWIDGGQNG
;
A
#
# COMPACT_ATOMS: atom_id res chain seq x y z
N MET A 1 -5.44 -28.51 -34.19
CA MET A 1 -4.85 -27.47 -35.04
C MET A 1 -4.05 -26.53 -34.15
N PHE A 2 -2.72 -26.58 -34.24
CA PHE A 2 -1.87 -25.59 -33.56
C PHE A 2 -2.03 -24.26 -34.28
N ASN A 3 -2.64 -23.30 -33.59
CA ASN A 3 -2.81 -21.94 -34.13
C ASN A 3 -1.47 -21.24 -33.99
N ILE A 4 -0.68 -21.23 -35.07
CA ILE A 4 0.66 -20.67 -35.08
C ILE A 4 0.55 -19.15 -34.97
N MET A 5 0.93 -18.67 -33.79
CA MET A 5 0.95 -17.28 -33.36
C MET A 5 1.85 -16.45 -34.30
N LYS A 6 1.26 -15.53 -35.06
CA LYS A 6 2.01 -14.64 -35.96
C LYS A 6 2.45 -13.40 -35.18
N TRP A 7 3.69 -13.40 -34.69
CA TRP A 7 4.27 -12.32 -33.90
C TRP A 7 4.68 -11.16 -34.82
N TRP A 8 4.05 -9.98 -34.69
CA TRP A 8 4.46 -8.77 -35.41
C TRP A 8 5.47 -7.96 -34.56
N PRO A 9 6.67 -7.65 -35.09
CA PRO A 9 7.65 -6.81 -34.41
C PRO A 9 7.08 -5.38 -34.20
N GLY A 10 6.95 -4.94 -32.95
CA GLY A 10 6.45 -3.59 -32.60
C GLY A 10 5.00 -3.52 -32.08
N ALA A 11 4.19 -4.59 -32.21
CA ALA A 11 2.86 -4.60 -31.60
C ALA A 11 2.97 -4.65 -30.06
N LYS A 12 2.20 -3.81 -29.36
CA LYS A 12 2.17 -3.71 -27.88
C LYS A 12 1.37 -4.82 -27.20
N SER A 13 0.37 -5.33 -27.90
CA SER A 13 -0.49 -6.41 -27.46
C SER A 13 -0.85 -7.32 -28.63
N TYR A 14 -1.44 -8.46 -28.34
CA TYR A 14 -2.00 -9.38 -29.33
C TYR A 14 -3.29 -10.01 -28.79
N THR A 15 -4.12 -10.50 -29.70
CA THR A 15 -5.38 -11.17 -29.36
C THR A 15 -5.22 -12.68 -29.37
N PHE A 16 -5.63 -13.33 -28.30
CA PHE A 16 -5.70 -14.78 -28.16
C PHE A 16 -7.15 -15.24 -28.33
N LYS A 17 -7.39 -16.22 -29.21
CA LYS A 17 -8.72 -16.83 -29.39
C LYS A 17 -8.84 -18.07 -28.51
N CYS A 18 -9.83 -18.09 -27.64
CA CYS A 18 -10.13 -19.22 -26.78
C CYS A 18 -10.97 -20.28 -27.50
N PRO A 19 -10.95 -21.55 -27.04
CA PRO A 19 -11.75 -22.63 -27.64
C PRO A 19 -13.26 -22.40 -27.56
N ASP A 20 -13.72 -21.60 -26.60
CA ASP A 20 -15.12 -21.19 -26.41
C ASP A 20 -15.57 -20.08 -27.40
N GLY A 21 -14.70 -19.65 -28.31
CA GLY A 21 -14.96 -18.58 -29.26
C GLY A 21 -14.72 -17.16 -28.72
N THR A 22 -14.38 -17.03 -27.43
CA THR A 22 -14.03 -15.72 -26.86
C THR A 22 -12.64 -15.27 -27.27
N THR A 23 -12.39 -13.96 -27.16
CA THR A 23 -11.07 -13.38 -27.43
C THR A 23 -10.54 -12.69 -26.18
N ARG A 24 -9.23 -12.80 -25.97
CA ARG A 24 -8.51 -12.21 -24.84
C ARG A 24 -7.39 -11.34 -25.37
N THR A 25 -7.26 -10.13 -24.84
CA THR A 25 -6.14 -9.24 -25.16
C THR A 25 -4.98 -9.51 -24.20
N ILE A 26 -3.80 -9.75 -24.76
CA ILE A 26 -2.58 -9.98 -23.99
C ILE A 26 -1.59 -8.88 -24.36
N TYR A 27 -1.14 -8.15 -23.35
CA TYR A 27 -0.13 -7.09 -23.46
C TYR A 27 1.24 -7.70 -23.26
N LYS A 28 2.20 -7.24 -24.06
CA LYS A 28 3.60 -7.70 -23.95
C LYS A 28 4.29 -7.11 -22.73
N ASP A 29 3.98 -5.85 -22.42
CA ASP A 29 4.40 -5.21 -21.18
C ASP A 29 3.27 -5.29 -20.15
N ILE A 30 3.59 -5.88 -19.00
CA ILE A 30 2.72 -5.94 -17.84
C ILE A 30 2.25 -4.55 -17.39
N ASN A 31 3.10 -3.53 -17.51
CA ASN A 31 2.77 -2.16 -17.13
C ASN A 31 1.66 -1.57 -18.02
N GLU A 32 1.51 -2.07 -19.26
CA GLU A 32 0.40 -1.72 -20.14
C GLU A 32 -0.87 -2.54 -19.85
N ALA A 33 -0.74 -3.68 -19.19
CA ALA A 33 -1.87 -4.47 -18.72
C ALA A 33 -2.53 -3.88 -17.46
N PHE A 34 -1.83 -3.04 -16.71
CA PHE A 34 -2.40 -2.36 -15.56
C PHE A 34 -3.54 -1.42 -15.99
N PRO A 35 -4.75 -1.58 -15.42
CA PRO A 35 -5.82 -0.62 -15.61
C PRO A 35 -5.35 0.81 -15.30
N LEU A 36 -5.72 1.78 -16.14
CA LEU A 36 -5.34 3.19 -15.98
C LEU A 36 -5.67 3.71 -14.57
N ALA A 37 -6.86 3.36 -14.06
CA ALA A 37 -7.30 3.71 -12.70
C ALA A 37 -6.31 3.22 -11.61
N ILE A 38 -5.75 2.01 -11.77
CA ILE A 38 -4.81 1.44 -10.80
C ILE A 38 -3.47 2.17 -10.86
N ARG A 39 -2.99 2.47 -12.07
CA ARG A 39 -1.72 3.19 -12.27
C ARG A 39 -1.78 4.62 -11.73
N ASP A 40 -2.87 5.32 -12.00
CA ASP A 40 -3.06 6.71 -11.55
C ASP A 40 -3.21 6.76 -10.02
N ALA A 41 -3.94 5.81 -9.43
CA ALA A 41 -4.05 5.67 -7.98
C ALA A 41 -2.69 5.40 -7.32
N LYS A 42 -1.87 4.51 -7.88
CA LYS A 42 -0.50 4.27 -7.39
C LYS A 42 0.32 5.56 -7.41
N SER A 43 0.37 6.23 -8.56
CA SER A 43 1.18 7.45 -8.73
C SER A 43 0.79 8.52 -7.72
N LYS A 44 -0.53 8.69 -7.51
CA LYS A 44 -1.08 9.59 -6.51
C LYS A 44 -0.65 9.20 -5.09
N ILE A 45 -0.84 7.95 -4.69
CA ILE A 45 -0.43 7.45 -3.37
C ILE A 45 1.07 7.67 -3.14
N ASP A 46 1.93 7.32 -4.11
CA ASP A 46 3.38 7.47 -3.99
C ASP A 46 3.80 8.94 -3.87
N SER A 47 3.17 9.83 -4.63
CA SER A 47 3.40 11.28 -4.54
C SER A 47 2.98 11.84 -3.20
N ASP A 48 1.80 11.46 -2.72
CA ASP A 48 1.25 11.93 -1.46
C ASP A 48 2.07 11.43 -0.27
N ILE A 49 2.52 10.16 -0.28
CA ILE A 49 3.44 9.62 0.74
C ILE A 49 4.72 10.45 0.82
N LYS A 50 5.29 10.86 -0.32
CA LYS A 50 6.49 11.73 -0.33
C LYS A 50 6.19 13.10 0.28
N ALA A 51 5.05 13.69 -0.05
CA ALA A 51 4.62 14.97 0.52
C ALA A 51 4.43 14.86 2.05
N GLU A 52 3.79 13.80 2.52
CA GLU A 52 3.57 13.55 3.95
C GLU A 52 4.88 13.31 4.71
N LYS A 53 5.85 12.60 4.11
CA LYS A 53 7.20 12.45 4.72
C LYS A 53 7.88 13.81 4.94
N LEU A 54 7.73 14.74 4.01
CA LEU A 54 8.26 16.11 4.15
C LEU A 54 7.50 16.92 5.20
N ALA A 55 6.19 16.73 5.32
CA ALA A 55 5.37 17.38 6.34
C ALA A 55 5.69 16.84 7.75
N ALA A 56 5.91 15.52 7.88
CA ALA A 56 6.30 14.85 9.10
C ALA A 56 7.73 15.18 9.56
N ALA A 57 8.59 15.68 8.68
CA ALA A 57 9.92 16.19 9.08
C ALA A 57 9.85 17.50 9.90
N LYS A 58 8.67 18.13 9.97
CA LYS A 58 8.45 19.41 10.68
C LYS A 58 7.83 19.27 12.07
N ILE A 59 7.56 18.05 12.52
CA ILE A 59 6.99 17.74 13.84
C ILE A 59 8.05 17.08 14.73
N SER A 60 7.78 16.90 16.03
CA SER A 60 8.76 16.30 16.94
C SER A 60 9.13 14.85 16.56
N VAL A 61 10.32 14.42 16.99
CA VAL A 61 10.98 13.16 16.58
C VAL A 61 10.12 11.91 16.83
N ASP A 62 9.41 11.89 17.97
CA ASP A 62 8.53 10.76 18.31
C ASP A 62 7.37 10.61 17.33
N TYR A 63 6.76 11.73 16.92
CA TYR A 63 5.72 11.71 15.91
C TYR A 63 6.25 11.44 14.51
N GLN A 64 7.41 12.00 14.18
CA GLN A 64 8.05 11.74 12.91
C GLN A 64 8.28 10.25 12.72
N THR A 65 8.75 9.54 13.75
CA THR A 65 8.96 8.09 13.72
C THR A 65 7.65 7.34 13.52
N LYS A 66 6.60 7.71 14.26
CA LYS A 66 5.27 7.10 14.16
C LYS A 66 4.65 7.27 12.78
N VAL A 67 4.60 8.51 12.27
CA VAL A 67 4.07 8.81 10.94
C VAL A 67 4.91 8.13 9.85
N SER A 68 6.23 8.12 9.99
CA SER A 68 7.13 7.44 9.04
C SER A 68 6.87 5.93 8.99
N ASN A 69 6.62 5.28 10.14
CA ASN A 69 6.27 3.86 10.20
C ASN A 69 4.95 3.58 9.48
N ILE A 70 3.94 4.42 9.67
CA ILE A 70 2.66 4.27 8.96
C ILE A 70 2.86 4.45 7.45
N LEU A 71 3.57 5.51 7.04
CA LEU A 71 3.84 5.80 5.62
C LEU A 71 4.66 4.69 4.95
N TYR A 72 5.60 4.07 5.67
CA TYR A 72 6.34 2.91 5.19
C TYR A 72 5.40 1.72 4.93
N ARG A 73 4.54 1.37 5.91
CA ARG A 73 3.56 0.28 5.73
C ARG A 73 2.58 0.56 4.59
N LEU A 74 2.12 1.81 4.46
CA LEU A 74 1.25 2.20 3.34
C LEU A 74 1.94 2.02 1.99
N SER A 75 3.24 2.36 1.91
CA SER A 75 4.06 2.15 0.71
C SER A 75 4.23 0.67 0.39
N ASP A 76 4.53 -0.14 1.41
CA ASP A 76 4.70 -1.60 1.28
C ASP A 76 3.41 -2.29 0.80
N GLU A 77 2.27 -1.93 1.38
CA GLU A 77 0.95 -2.41 0.93
C GLU A 77 0.67 -2.00 -0.52
N ASN A 78 0.94 -0.74 -0.90
CA ASN A 78 0.77 -0.28 -2.27
C ASN A 78 1.68 -1.04 -3.26
N GLU A 79 2.92 -1.32 -2.89
CA GLU A 79 3.85 -2.13 -3.71
C GLU A 79 3.41 -3.59 -3.81
N SER A 80 2.95 -4.18 -2.71
CA SER A 80 2.41 -5.53 -2.64
C SER A 80 1.20 -5.71 -3.56
N LEU A 81 0.28 -4.72 -3.62
CA LEU A 81 -0.83 -4.73 -4.57
C LEU A 81 -0.37 -4.82 -6.02
N MET A 82 0.64 -4.03 -6.37
CA MET A 82 1.20 -4.04 -7.72
C MET A 82 1.85 -5.38 -8.02
N LEU A 83 2.65 -5.91 -7.09
CA LEU A 83 3.28 -7.21 -7.26
C LEU A 83 2.25 -8.33 -7.45
N ASN A 84 1.18 -8.33 -6.66
CA ASN A 84 0.09 -9.30 -6.77
C ASN A 84 -0.64 -9.23 -8.11
N PHE A 85 -0.85 -8.03 -8.65
CA PHE A 85 -1.39 -7.90 -10.01
C PHE A 85 -0.41 -8.48 -11.04
N ARG A 86 0.89 -8.16 -10.94
CA ARG A 86 1.90 -8.67 -11.87
C ARG A 86 1.96 -10.20 -11.88
N THR A 87 1.97 -10.84 -10.72
CA THR A 87 1.99 -12.30 -10.61
C THR A 87 0.71 -12.93 -11.16
N THR A 88 -0.45 -12.33 -10.86
CA THR A 88 -1.74 -12.75 -11.42
C THR A 88 -1.73 -12.65 -12.94
N TYR A 89 -1.20 -11.56 -13.48
CA TYR A 89 -1.10 -11.36 -14.92
C TYR A 89 -0.17 -12.37 -15.58
N LEU A 90 0.96 -12.72 -14.94
CA LEU A 90 1.85 -13.79 -15.41
C LEU A 90 1.14 -15.15 -15.47
N ALA A 91 0.28 -15.47 -14.50
CA ALA A 91 -0.54 -16.67 -14.56
C ALA A 91 -1.62 -16.60 -15.67
N PHE A 92 -2.16 -15.40 -15.92
CA PHE A 92 -3.10 -15.19 -17.02
C PHE A 92 -2.45 -15.37 -18.39
N ILE A 93 -1.23 -14.89 -18.62
CA ILE A 93 -0.59 -15.07 -19.94
C ILE A 93 -0.26 -16.54 -20.24
N SER A 94 -0.02 -17.37 -19.22
CA SER A 94 0.23 -18.80 -19.40
C SER A 94 -1.04 -19.60 -19.73
N ASP A 95 -2.18 -19.18 -19.20
CA ASP A 95 -3.49 -19.76 -19.56
C ASP A 95 -4.58 -18.66 -19.60
N PRO A 96 -4.70 -17.94 -20.73
CA PRO A 96 -5.62 -16.81 -20.86
C PRO A 96 -7.09 -17.22 -20.80
N CYS A 97 -7.39 -18.47 -21.11
CA CYS A 97 -8.76 -18.98 -21.19
C CYS A 97 -9.22 -19.51 -19.83
N GLY A 98 -8.36 -20.20 -19.08
CA GLY A 98 -8.67 -20.67 -17.73
C GLY A 98 -8.60 -19.56 -16.66
N ASN A 99 -7.65 -18.62 -16.78
CA ASN A 99 -7.38 -17.62 -15.74
C ASN A 99 -8.01 -16.24 -15.97
N GLY A 100 -8.81 -16.05 -17.04
CA GLY A 100 -9.40 -14.74 -17.35
C GLY A 100 -10.34 -14.21 -16.25
N SER A 101 -11.15 -15.08 -15.65
CA SER A 101 -12.05 -14.72 -14.54
C SER A 101 -11.28 -14.42 -13.25
N PHE A 102 -10.21 -15.17 -13.00
CA PHE A 102 -9.31 -14.95 -11.87
C PHE A 102 -8.63 -13.58 -11.97
N LEU A 103 -8.07 -13.24 -13.14
CA LEU A 103 -7.48 -11.91 -13.38
C LEU A 103 -8.51 -10.79 -13.15
N LYS A 104 -9.73 -10.95 -13.64
CA LYS A 104 -10.80 -9.96 -13.43
C LYS A 104 -11.09 -9.75 -11.93
N ARG A 105 -11.22 -10.84 -11.17
CA ARG A 105 -11.46 -10.76 -9.71
C ARG A 105 -10.31 -10.08 -8.97
N GLN A 106 -9.08 -10.33 -9.40
CA GLN A 106 -7.90 -9.70 -8.83
C GLN A 106 -7.82 -8.21 -9.16
N ILE A 107 -8.24 -7.79 -10.35
CA ILE A 107 -8.39 -6.36 -10.69
C ILE A 107 -9.40 -5.69 -9.76
N GLU A 108 -10.59 -6.27 -9.60
CA GLU A 108 -11.63 -5.73 -8.71
C GLU A 108 -11.14 -5.62 -7.26
N THR A 109 -10.45 -6.66 -6.79
CA THR A 109 -9.82 -6.67 -5.45
C THR A 109 -8.76 -5.58 -5.32
N THR A 110 -7.92 -5.40 -6.34
CA THR A 110 -6.87 -4.36 -6.35
C THR A 110 -7.48 -2.97 -6.30
N ILE A 111 -8.53 -2.70 -7.08
CA ILE A 111 -9.25 -1.42 -7.05
C ILE A 111 -9.84 -1.16 -5.65
N HIS A 112 -10.48 -2.17 -5.05
CA HIS A 112 -11.06 -2.02 -3.73
C HIS A 112 -10.00 -1.70 -2.67
N LYS A 113 -8.89 -2.44 -2.68
CA LYS A 113 -7.77 -2.18 -1.75
C LYS A 113 -7.13 -0.82 -1.98
N GLN A 114 -7.00 -0.35 -3.21
CA GLN A 114 -6.51 1.01 -3.48
C GLN A 114 -7.40 2.09 -2.90
N ASN A 115 -8.73 1.93 -2.98
CA ASN A 115 -9.66 2.87 -2.34
C ASN A 115 -9.46 2.90 -0.81
N GLN A 116 -9.22 1.74 -0.18
CA GLN A 116 -8.89 1.66 1.25
C GLN A 116 -7.56 2.36 1.57
N LEU A 117 -6.52 2.16 0.77
CA LEU A 117 -5.24 2.87 0.94
C LEU A 117 -5.43 4.38 0.79
N GLN A 118 -6.30 4.84 -0.10
CA GLN A 118 -6.62 6.26 -0.26
C GLN A 118 -7.36 6.83 0.97
N GLU A 119 -8.26 6.06 1.58
CA GLU A 119 -8.90 6.45 2.85
C GLU A 119 -7.87 6.59 3.98
N LEU A 120 -7.00 5.59 4.12
CA LEU A 120 -5.92 5.59 5.12
C LEU A 120 -4.97 6.77 4.92
N ARG A 121 -4.64 7.09 3.66
CA ARG A 121 -3.85 8.27 3.30
C ARG A 121 -4.50 9.57 3.79
N MET A 122 -5.81 9.74 3.64
CA MET A 122 -6.51 10.92 4.14
C MET A 122 -6.47 10.99 5.67
N GLN A 123 -6.57 9.84 6.35
CA GLN A 123 -6.46 9.78 7.81
C GLN A 123 -5.06 10.15 8.31
N ILE A 124 -4.00 9.72 7.61
CA ILE A 124 -2.62 10.08 7.92
C ILE A 124 -2.38 11.58 7.71
N ASN A 125 -2.88 12.16 6.61
CA ASN A 125 -2.79 13.60 6.38
C ASN A 125 -3.48 14.40 7.49
N GLY A 126 -4.66 13.96 7.92
CA GLY A 126 -5.36 14.53 9.07
C GLY A 126 -4.53 14.46 10.35
N LEU A 127 -3.87 13.32 10.60
CA LEU A 127 -2.95 13.13 11.73
C LEU A 127 -1.76 14.09 11.66
N THR A 128 -1.08 14.20 10.51
CA THR A 128 0.05 15.11 10.32
C THR A 128 -0.37 16.57 10.54
N THR A 129 -1.55 16.96 10.03
CA THR A 129 -2.11 18.31 10.18
C THR A 129 -2.45 18.62 11.63
N LEU A 130 -3.09 17.68 12.34
CA LEU A 130 -3.39 17.84 13.76
C LEU A 130 -2.11 17.95 14.60
N ALA A 131 -1.09 17.14 14.32
CA ALA A 131 0.19 17.22 15.01
C ALA A 131 0.88 18.58 14.82
N GLN A 132 0.77 19.18 13.63
CA GLN A 132 1.27 20.53 13.35
C GLN A 132 0.50 21.64 14.07
N LEU A 133 -0.82 21.51 14.20
CA LEU A 133 -1.69 22.50 14.85
C LEU A 133 -1.67 22.43 16.38
N CYS A 134 -1.62 21.22 16.94
CA CYS A 134 -1.73 20.97 18.39
C CYS A 134 -0.38 20.94 19.12
N GLY A 135 0.72 21.34 18.49
CA GLY A 135 2.01 21.55 19.16
C GLY A 135 2.59 20.32 19.86
N ASN A 136 2.40 19.12 19.30
CA ASN A 136 2.85 17.83 19.83
C ASN A 136 2.06 17.26 21.05
N ASP A 137 0.82 17.69 21.34
CA ASP A 137 0.01 17.05 22.38
C ASP A 137 -0.31 15.57 22.07
N LEU A 138 0.44 14.66 22.71
CA LEU A 138 0.33 13.20 22.57
C LEU A 138 -1.03 12.66 23.00
N THR A 139 -1.77 13.36 23.84
CA THR A 139 -3.06 12.85 24.32
C THR A 139 -4.15 12.89 23.25
N THR A 140 -4.06 13.82 22.29
CA THR A 140 -5.01 13.98 21.19
C THR A 140 -4.63 13.17 19.95
N VAL A 141 -3.34 13.04 19.65
CA VAL A 141 -2.85 12.44 18.41
C VAL A 141 -2.67 10.92 18.52
N MET A 142 -2.33 10.42 19.71
CA MET A 142 -2.02 9.00 19.94
C MET A 142 -3.22 8.05 19.72
N PRO A 143 -4.47 8.38 20.15
CA PRO A 143 -5.63 7.54 19.86
C PRO A 143 -5.93 7.42 18.35
N ILE A 144 -5.70 8.49 17.60
CA ILE A 144 -5.91 8.51 16.14
C ILE A 144 -4.84 7.66 15.44
N TYR A 145 -3.59 7.76 15.87
CA TYR A 145 -2.51 6.90 15.39
C TYR A 145 -2.83 5.41 15.60
N ILE A 146 -3.22 5.01 16.81
CA ILE A 146 -3.55 3.61 17.16
C ILE A 146 -4.64 3.08 16.22
N LYS A 147 -5.70 3.87 16.01
CA LYS A 147 -6.79 3.52 15.11
C LYS A 147 -6.33 3.33 13.65
N ILE A 148 -5.44 4.20 13.16
CA ILE A 148 -4.92 4.10 11.79
C ILE A 148 -4.04 2.86 11.63
N ILE A 149 -3.14 2.60 12.59
CA ILE A 149 -2.25 1.45 12.50
C ILE A 149 -2.97 0.13 12.73
N GLY A 150 -4.07 0.11 13.52
CA GLY A 150 -4.95 -1.04 13.66
C GLY A 150 -5.59 -1.43 12.32
N LYS A 151 -6.13 -0.44 11.59
CA LYS A 151 -6.69 -0.67 10.25
C LYS A 151 -5.66 -1.17 9.22
N ILE A 152 -4.41 -0.74 9.31
CA ILE A 152 -3.34 -1.16 8.38
C ILE A 152 -2.83 -2.56 8.72
N SER A 153 -2.66 -2.85 10.00
CA SER A 153 -2.03 -4.09 10.47
C SER A 153 -2.99 -5.25 10.69
N GLY A 154 -4.30 -4.97 10.75
CA GLY A 154 -5.32 -5.97 11.10
C GLY A 154 -5.31 -6.37 12.58
N PHE A 155 -4.48 -5.72 13.41
CA PHE A 155 -4.51 -5.88 14.86
C PHE A 155 -5.56 -4.95 15.48
N ASP A 156 -6.18 -5.39 16.58
CA ASP A 156 -7.09 -4.53 17.33
C ASP A 156 -6.35 -3.40 18.07
N ASP A 157 -7.09 -2.32 18.34
CA ASP A 157 -6.57 -1.11 18.99
C ASP A 157 -5.92 -1.42 20.35
N ALA A 158 -6.41 -2.44 21.06
CA ALA A 158 -5.90 -2.86 22.36
C ALA A 158 -4.51 -3.50 22.26
N THR A 159 -4.28 -4.35 21.27
CA THR A 159 -3.00 -5.02 21.02
C THR A 159 -1.93 -3.99 20.67
N ILE A 160 -2.26 -3.00 19.84
CA ILE A 160 -1.34 -1.93 19.47
C ILE A 160 -1.03 -1.03 20.66
N ALA A 161 -2.05 -0.62 21.42
CA ALA A 161 -1.86 0.19 22.62
C ALA A 161 -0.94 -0.52 23.64
N GLN A 162 -1.06 -1.84 23.80
CA GLN A 162 -0.19 -2.61 24.69
C GLN A 162 1.26 -2.67 24.20
N ILE A 163 1.49 -2.85 22.89
CA ILE A 163 2.84 -2.82 22.29
C ILE A 163 3.48 -1.45 22.52
N GLU A 164 2.70 -0.39 22.40
CA GLU A 164 3.17 0.98 22.52
C GLU A 164 3.46 1.38 23.97
N ILE A 165 2.59 1.00 24.91
CA ILE A 165 2.85 1.13 26.34
C ILE A 165 4.14 0.39 26.70
N LYS A 166 4.29 -0.86 26.26
CA LYS A 166 5.49 -1.67 26.55
C LYS A 166 6.77 -1.05 26.00
N ASN A 167 6.75 -0.55 24.76
CA ASN A 167 7.90 0.13 24.16
C ASN A 167 8.24 1.45 24.89
N ASN A 168 7.23 2.24 25.28
CA ASN A 168 7.45 3.46 26.04
C ASN A 168 7.99 3.17 27.46
N THR A 169 7.49 2.13 28.13
CA THR A 169 7.99 1.72 29.45
C THR A 169 9.44 1.21 29.37
N GLN A 170 9.79 0.46 28.33
CA GLN A 170 11.17 0.00 28.10
C GLN A 170 12.13 1.14 27.79
N ASN A 171 11.70 2.12 26.99
CA ASN A 171 12.48 3.33 26.73
C ASN A 171 12.63 4.20 27.99
N ALA A 172 11.61 4.29 28.85
CA ALA A 172 11.73 4.98 30.13
C ALA A 172 12.72 4.29 31.09
N HIS A 173 12.71 2.95 31.14
CA HIS A 173 13.66 2.19 31.98
C HIS A 173 15.11 2.32 31.50
N SER A 174 15.38 2.32 30.20
CA SER A 174 16.75 2.48 29.69
C SER A 174 17.36 3.86 29.96
N TRP A 175 16.53 4.88 30.19
CA TRP A 175 16.99 6.22 30.60
C TRP A 175 17.26 6.33 32.10
N ILE A 176 16.56 5.55 32.93
CA ILE A 176 16.78 5.48 34.37
C ILE A 176 18.07 4.69 34.68
N ASP A 177 18.28 3.57 33.98
CA ASP A 177 19.47 2.73 34.18
C ASP A 177 20.74 3.32 33.54
N GLY A 178 20.60 4.16 32.51
CA GLY A 178 21.71 4.90 31.89
C GLY A 178 22.22 6.11 32.69
N GLY A 179 21.46 6.55 33.70
CA GLY A 179 21.78 7.71 34.53
C GLY A 179 22.57 7.42 35.82
N GLN A 180 22.87 6.15 36.13
CA GLN A 180 23.55 5.75 37.37
C GLN A 180 25.07 5.56 37.26
N ASN A 181 25.70 5.91 36.13
CA ASN A 181 27.15 5.86 35.95
C ASN A 181 27.75 7.25 35.66
N GLY A 182 27.43 8.24 36.49
CA GLY A 182 28.05 9.57 36.51
C GLY A 182 28.74 9.83 37.85
#